data_AF-A0A378LCD1-F1
#
_entry.id   AF-A0A378LCD1-F1
#
_cell.length_a   1.000
_cell.length_b   1.000
_cell.length_c   1.000
_cell.angle_alpha   90.00
_cell.angle_beta   90.00
_cell.angle_gamma   90.00
#
_symmetry.space_group_name_H-M   'P 1'
#
loop_
_entity.id
_entity.type
_entity.pdbx_description
1 polymer ?
#
loop_
_entity_poly.entity_id
_entity_poly.type
_entity_poly.pdbx_seq_one_letter_code
_entity_poly.pdbx_strand_id
1 'polypeptide(L)'
;MTDEKKESLGLHRNTLFSTSESSTASSKDRLKDFDATKQKQWLEFSKNVIQDLGTRISSFPQVPPVVHQDIHCPAEMLHSRVGCTYAWLADKRREVAKMLKQGPLRHQFGLINKAGFVSTDAFNLSQDLPGQKNLIYEHLIDLMHQNKEHIEVIQQQHKLGDGTKYTITIKLTGEERELLHQKNEASQIPFVEDDIILTITFDDYGKEDSRTSIVVDHRPTPFNQNYRDRSSYFHVQFELIEPYFQACCDWNPDHDIKDFLVNAGKLAHRLAQLQPVGRGNSAIVEWMIRGLAKEKNIELGPFNQNELGWDFKAFLTPDSNVYAHWFADRAFTRPALAESEYLTPKTL
;
A
#
# COMPACT_ATOMS: atom_id res chain seq x y z
N MET A 1 22.29 -24.47 43.55
CA MET A 1 21.40 -23.31 43.72
C MET A 1 21.89 -22.26 42.75
N THR A 2 21.25 -22.21 41.59
CA THR A 2 21.57 -21.35 40.46
C THR A 2 20.72 -20.09 40.56
N ASP A 3 21.36 -18.94 40.78
CA ASP A 3 20.72 -17.64 40.74
C ASP A 3 20.25 -17.35 39.32
N GLU A 4 18.93 -17.31 39.15
CA GLU A 4 18.26 -16.82 37.94
C GLU A 4 18.59 -15.33 37.75
N LYS A 5 19.36 -15.03 36.71
CA LYS A 5 19.44 -13.68 36.15
C LYS A 5 18.07 -13.31 35.61
N LYS A 6 17.30 -12.54 36.38
CA LYS A 6 16.20 -11.73 35.86
C LYS A 6 16.77 -10.73 34.87
N GLU A 7 16.60 -10.98 33.57
CA GLU A 7 16.81 -9.98 32.54
C GLU A 7 15.83 -8.83 32.79
N SER A 8 16.37 -7.62 32.95
CA SER A 8 15.58 -6.40 33.03
C SER A 8 14.93 -6.14 31.68
N LEU A 9 13.63 -6.39 31.58
CA LEU A 9 12.79 -5.93 30.48
C LEU A 9 12.91 -4.41 30.37
N GLY A 10 13.42 -3.95 29.23
CA GLY A 10 13.55 -2.53 28.94
C GLY A 10 12.19 -1.86 28.75
N LEU A 11 12.03 -0.66 29.29
CA LEU A 11 10.88 0.22 29.10
C LEU A 11 10.64 0.49 27.60
N HIS A 12 9.58 -0.06 27.00
CA HIS A 12 9.21 0.23 25.62
C HIS A 12 7.95 1.12 25.58
N ARG A 13 8.16 2.43 25.70
CA ARG A 13 7.15 3.46 25.44
C ARG A 13 6.65 3.36 23.99
N ASN A 14 5.40 3.74 23.72
CA ASN A 14 4.86 3.88 22.36
C ASN A 14 5.77 4.82 21.53
N THR A 15 6.55 4.23 20.61
CA THR A 15 7.60 4.91 19.85
C THR A 15 7.18 5.22 18.43
N LEU A 16 5.87 5.29 18.12
CA LEU A 16 5.31 5.49 16.77
C LEU A 16 6.09 6.51 15.92
N PHE A 17 6.76 7.49 16.57
CA PHE A 17 7.78 8.36 16.00
C PHE A 17 8.94 8.77 16.97
N SER A 18 9.31 7.99 17.99
CA SER A 18 10.27 8.46 19.02
C SER A 18 11.76 8.17 18.72
N THR A 19 12.45 9.25 18.36
CA THR A 19 13.79 9.69 18.81
C THR A 19 15.08 9.00 18.34
N SER A 20 15.06 8.28 17.23
CA SER A 20 16.27 8.16 16.37
C SER A 20 16.00 7.91 14.88
N GLU A 21 14.73 7.84 14.47
CA GLU A 21 14.38 7.47 13.10
C GLU A 21 14.54 8.67 12.16
N SER A 22 15.48 8.55 11.23
CA SER A 22 15.74 9.55 10.20
C SER A 22 14.72 9.53 9.07
N SER A 23 13.87 8.49 8.95
CA SER A 23 12.84 8.39 7.91
C SER A 23 11.82 7.27 8.14
N THR A 24 10.57 7.49 7.71
CA THR A 24 9.51 6.46 7.57
C THR A 24 9.33 5.99 6.13
N ALA A 25 10.22 6.38 5.21
CA ALA A 25 10.12 5.97 3.81
C ALA A 25 10.17 4.44 3.69
N SER A 26 9.28 3.87 2.88
CA SER A 26 9.25 2.43 2.59
C SER A 26 10.48 1.93 1.82
N SER A 27 11.26 2.85 1.25
CA SER A 27 12.49 2.58 0.51
C SER A 27 13.54 3.68 0.72
N LYS A 28 14.79 3.25 0.94
CA LYS A 28 15.97 4.12 0.99
C LYS A 28 16.19 4.96 -0.27
N ASP A 29 15.83 4.43 -1.45
CA ASP A 29 16.04 5.14 -2.72
C ASP A 29 15.04 6.28 -2.91
N ARG A 30 13.89 6.22 -2.22
CA ARG A 30 12.84 7.26 -2.26
C ARG A 30 13.10 8.43 -1.33
N LEU A 31 14.14 8.36 -0.49
CA LEU A 31 14.52 9.48 0.39
C LEU A 31 14.87 10.75 -0.39
N LYS A 32 15.44 10.61 -1.59
CA LYS A 32 15.79 11.73 -2.47
C LYS A 32 14.57 12.50 -3.00
N ASP A 33 13.41 11.84 -3.07
CA ASP A 33 12.17 12.45 -3.56
C ASP A 33 11.49 13.32 -2.49
N PHE A 34 12.03 13.30 -1.26
CA PHE A 34 11.52 14.03 -0.14
C PHE A 34 12.44 15.20 0.22
N ASP A 35 11.85 16.39 0.40
CA ASP A 35 12.56 17.57 0.87
C ASP A 35 12.95 17.37 2.34
N ALA A 36 14.20 17.00 2.59
CA ALA A 36 14.70 16.69 3.94
C ALA A 36 14.43 17.81 4.97
N THR A 37 14.34 19.07 4.54
CA THR A 37 14.02 20.20 5.42
C THR A 37 12.59 20.12 6.01
N LYS A 38 11.71 19.35 5.37
CA LYS A 38 10.31 19.16 5.76
C LYS A 38 10.05 17.84 6.49
N GLN A 39 11.08 17.03 6.73
CA GLN A 39 10.92 15.67 7.28
C GLN A 39 10.23 15.71 8.64
N LYS A 40 10.68 16.62 9.52
CA LYS A 40 10.07 16.82 10.83
C LYS A 40 8.58 17.15 10.75
N GLN A 41 8.20 18.06 9.85
CA GLN A 41 6.79 18.45 9.66
C GLN A 41 5.97 17.29 9.10
N TRP A 42 6.50 16.52 8.16
CA TRP A 42 5.84 15.33 7.61
C TRP A 42 5.57 14.27 8.68
N LEU A 43 6.55 14.00 9.54
CA LEU A 43 6.39 13.04 10.64
C LEU A 43 5.33 13.53 11.64
N GLU A 44 5.32 14.82 11.96
CA GLU A 44 4.30 15.42 12.83
C GLU A 44 2.89 15.33 12.22
N PHE A 45 2.73 15.69 10.93
CA PHE A 45 1.45 15.53 10.23
C PHE A 45 1.01 14.06 10.18
N SER A 46 1.92 13.14 9.86
CA SER A 46 1.64 11.71 9.81
C SER A 46 1.15 11.19 11.16
N LYS A 47 1.82 11.60 12.25
CA LYS A 47 1.42 11.26 13.61
C LYS A 47 0.00 11.72 13.93
N ASN A 48 -0.33 12.97 13.59
CA ASN A 48 -1.64 13.54 13.86
C ASN A 48 -2.72 12.84 13.03
N VAL A 49 -2.47 12.58 11.74
CA VAL A 49 -3.39 11.84 10.87
C VAL A 49 -3.65 10.43 11.41
N ILE A 50 -2.62 9.70 11.82
CA ILE A 50 -2.74 8.35 12.38
C ILE A 50 -3.51 8.38 13.71
N GLN A 51 -3.27 9.38 14.56
CA GLN A 51 -4.00 9.55 15.83
C GLN A 51 -5.48 9.83 15.59
N ASP A 52 -5.81 10.75 14.69
CA ASP A 52 -7.18 11.13 14.38
C ASP A 52 -7.93 9.98 13.72
N LEU A 53 -7.25 9.17 12.90
CA LEU A 53 -7.84 8.02 12.24
C LEU A 53 -8.38 7.01 13.26
N GLY A 54 -7.60 6.67 14.30
CA GLY A 54 -8.01 5.70 15.32
C GLY A 54 -9.30 6.08 16.06
N THR A 55 -9.62 7.37 16.15
CA THR A 55 -10.89 7.84 16.74
C THR A 55 -12.10 7.77 15.80
N ARG A 56 -11.86 7.59 14.49
CA ARG A 56 -12.89 7.69 13.45
C ARG A 56 -13.28 6.35 12.84
N ILE A 57 -12.35 5.40 12.74
CA ILE A 57 -12.55 4.11 12.05
C ILE A 57 -13.84 3.42 12.51
N SER A 58 -14.07 3.36 13.82
CA SER A 58 -15.24 2.68 14.42
C SER A 58 -16.58 3.32 14.04
N SER A 59 -16.61 4.61 13.71
CA SER A 59 -17.81 5.33 13.28
C SER A 59 -18.13 5.18 11.80
N PHE A 60 -17.16 4.73 10.99
CA PHE A 60 -17.36 4.49 9.57
C PHE A 60 -18.03 3.13 9.32
N PRO A 61 -18.91 3.01 8.31
CA PRO A 61 -19.41 4.05 7.41
C PRO A 61 -20.63 4.83 7.95
N GLN A 62 -21.13 4.53 9.16
CA GLN A 62 -22.36 5.11 9.70
C GLN A 62 -22.32 6.64 9.80
N VAL A 63 -21.13 7.19 10.09
CA VAL A 63 -20.85 8.63 10.06
C VAL A 63 -19.78 8.88 9.00
N PRO A 64 -20.14 8.99 7.70
CA PRO A 64 -19.16 9.11 6.63
C PRO A 64 -18.35 10.41 6.79
N PRO A 65 -17.08 10.43 6.33
CA PRO A 65 -16.25 11.61 6.41
C PRO A 65 -16.77 12.71 5.48
N VAL A 66 -16.67 13.95 5.95
CA VAL A 66 -16.78 15.12 5.07
C VAL A 66 -15.42 15.34 4.42
N VAL A 67 -15.36 15.24 3.09
CA VAL A 67 -14.14 15.42 2.30
C VAL A 67 -14.28 16.62 1.37
N HIS A 68 -13.15 17.22 0.97
CA HIS A 68 -13.16 18.35 0.06
C HIS A 68 -13.68 17.93 -1.33
N GLN A 69 -14.51 18.78 -1.96
CA GLN A 69 -15.04 18.49 -3.29
C GLN A 69 -13.95 18.34 -4.36
N ASP A 70 -12.79 18.98 -4.17
CA ASP A 70 -11.66 18.95 -5.10
C ASP A 70 -10.84 17.64 -5.07
N ILE A 71 -11.19 16.66 -4.21
CA ILE A 71 -10.61 15.31 -4.26
C ILE A 71 -11.44 14.32 -5.10
N HIS A 72 -12.61 14.74 -5.59
CA HIS A 72 -13.49 13.95 -6.47
C HIS A 72 -13.91 12.57 -5.92
N CYS A 73 -14.17 12.48 -4.62
CA CYS A 73 -14.65 11.24 -4.01
C CYS A 73 -16.02 10.82 -4.57
N PRO A 74 -16.15 9.62 -5.17
CA PRO A 74 -17.45 9.06 -5.54
C PRO A 74 -18.30 8.83 -4.28
N ALA A 75 -19.61 9.10 -4.35
CA ALA A 75 -20.50 8.91 -3.20
C ALA A 75 -20.54 7.45 -2.72
N GLU A 76 -20.56 6.49 -3.64
CA GLU A 76 -20.62 5.07 -3.32
C GLU A 76 -19.34 4.54 -2.63
N MET A 77 -18.21 5.26 -2.76
CA MET A 77 -17.00 4.94 -2.00
C MET A 77 -17.21 5.10 -0.49
N LEU A 78 -18.20 5.90 -0.07
CA LEU A 78 -18.50 6.13 1.35
C LEU A 78 -19.51 5.11 1.92
N HIS A 79 -19.83 4.05 1.18
CA HIS A 79 -20.74 3.00 1.66
C HIS A 79 -20.04 1.90 2.48
N SER A 80 -18.71 1.80 2.43
CA SER A 80 -17.92 0.82 3.18
C SER A 80 -16.96 1.47 4.17
N ARG A 81 -16.56 0.74 5.21
CA ARG A 81 -15.65 1.26 6.23
C ARG A 81 -14.27 1.56 5.65
N VAL A 82 -13.74 0.66 4.81
CA VAL A 82 -12.46 0.88 4.12
C VAL A 82 -12.54 2.05 3.14
N GLY A 83 -13.66 2.21 2.43
CA GLY A 83 -13.86 3.30 1.47
C GLY A 83 -13.94 4.67 2.15
N CYS A 84 -14.71 4.78 3.25
CA CYS A 84 -14.69 5.96 4.11
C CYS A 84 -13.28 6.28 4.64
N THR A 85 -12.59 5.27 5.15
CA THR A 85 -11.24 5.43 5.70
C THR A 85 -10.27 5.95 4.64
N TYR A 86 -10.29 5.35 3.44
CA TYR A 86 -9.45 5.77 2.33
C TYR A 86 -9.78 7.19 1.86
N ALA A 87 -11.07 7.53 1.72
CA ALA A 87 -11.51 8.86 1.29
C ALA A 87 -11.04 9.95 2.26
N TRP A 88 -11.17 9.70 3.56
CA TRP A 88 -10.69 10.61 4.60
C TRP A 88 -9.15 10.76 4.55
N LEU A 89 -8.42 9.66 4.39
CA LEU A 89 -6.96 9.71 4.28
C LEU A 89 -6.49 10.40 2.99
N ALA A 90 -7.21 10.24 1.87
CA ALA A 90 -6.94 10.95 0.63
C ALA A 90 -7.11 12.46 0.81
N ASP A 91 -8.17 12.87 1.52
CA ASP A 91 -8.40 14.26 1.90
C ASP A 91 -7.27 14.82 2.77
N LYS A 92 -6.84 14.07 3.80
CA LYS A 92 -5.68 14.45 4.63
C LYS A 92 -4.38 14.49 3.83
N ARG A 93 -4.20 13.59 2.88
CA ARG A 93 -3.02 13.59 2.01
C ARG A 93 -2.96 14.84 1.14
N ARG A 94 -4.13 15.30 0.66
CA ARG A 94 -4.30 16.55 -0.09
C ARG A 94 -3.99 17.77 0.77
N GLU A 95 -4.49 17.84 2.01
CA GLU A 95 -4.18 18.91 2.97
C GLU A 95 -2.67 18.99 3.24
N VAL A 96 -2.05 17.86 3.59
CA VAL A 96 -0.61 17.79 3.92
C VAL A 96 0.26 18.17 2.71
N ALA A 97 -0.11 17.74 1.50
CA ALA A 97 0.61 18.13 0.28
C ALA A 97 0.58 19.66 0.06
N LYS A 98 -0.58 20.30 0.30
CA LYS A 98 -0.77 21.75 0.23
C LYS A 98 0.10 22.46 1.27
N MET A 99 0.06 22.03 2.53
CA MET A 99 0.82 22.63 3.64
C MET A 99 2.33 22.52 3.42
N LEU A 100 2.83 21.34 3.05
CA LEU A 100 4.26 21.10 2.82
C LEU A 100 4.77 21.66 1.49
N LYS A 101 3.89 22.25 0.68
CA LYS A 101 4.21 22.73 -0.67
C LYS A 101 4.93 21.66 -1.51
N GLN A 102 4.52 20.39 -1.41
CA GLN A 102 5.13 19.28 -2.15
C GLN A 102 5.08 19.56 -3.66
N GLY A 103 6.14 19.17 -4.38
CA GLY A 103 6.63 19.74 -5.65
C GLY A 103 5.66 19.83 -6.85
N PRO A 104 6.08 19.48 -8.09
CA PRO A 104 5.19 19.54 -9.24
C PRO A 104 4.00 18.60 -9.05
N LEU A 105 2.87 18.93 -9.69
CA LEU A 105 1.64 18.11 -9.63
C LEU A 105 1.04 17.96 -8.21
N ARG A 106 1.26 18.95 -7.34
CA ARG A 106 0.68 19.00 -5.98
C ARG A 106 -0.83 18.71 -5.94
N HIS A 107 -1.55 19.16 -6.96
CA HIS A 107 -3.00 18.98 -7.10
C HIS A 107 -3.43 17.54 -7.41
N GLN A 108 -2.50 16.60 -7.61
CA GLN A 108 -2.79 15.18 -7.79
C GLN A 108 -2.71 14.39 -6.48
N PHE A 109 -2.09 14.95 -5.43
CA PHE A 109 -2.04 14.26 -4.13
C PHE A 109 -3.43 14.15 -3.52
N GLY A 110 -3.83 12.92 -3.21
CA GLY A 110 -5.16 12.62 -2.66
C GLY A 110 -6.31 12.78 -3.66
N LEU A 111 -6.03 13.11 -4.93
CA LEU A 111 -7.06 13.25 -5.96
C LEU A 111 -7.52 11.86 -6.40
N ILE A 112 -8.76 11.48 -6.14
CA ILE A 112 -9.30 10.18 -6.52
C ILE A 112 -9.41 10.11 -8.04
N ASN A 113 -8.97 8.99 -8.60
CA ASN A 113 -8.90 8.78 -10.03
C ASN A 113 -10.30 8.73 -10.64
N LYS A 114 -10.48 9.36 -11.79
CA LYS A 114 -11.72 9.31 -12.56
C LYS A 114 -11.69 8.13 -13.54
N ALA A 115 -12.86 7.74 -14.06
CA ALA A 115 -12.93 6.79 -15.17
C ALA A 115 -12.02 7.22 -16.34
N GLY A 116 -11.31 6.25 -16.92
CA GLY A 116 -10.28 6.43 -17.94
C GLY A 116 -8.90 6.83 -17.42
N PHE A 117 -8.71 7.03 -16.12
CA PHE A 117 -7.38 7.32 -15.57
C PHE A 117 -6.48 6.09 -15.62
N VAL A 118 -5.24 6.28 -16.08
CA VAL A 118 -4.20 5.25 -16.12
C VAL A 118 -3.07 5.70 -15.19
N SER A 119 -2.65 4.80 -14.30
CA SER A 119 -1.49 5.02 -13.43
C SER A 119 -0.31 4.21 -13.97
N THR A 120 0.84 4.86 -14.11
CA THR A 120 2.07 4.24 -14.58
C THR A 120 3.22 4.68 -13.68
N ASP A 121 4.01 3.72 -13.22
CA ASP A 121 5.22 3.94 -12.46
C ASP A 121 6.43 3.48 -13.30
N ALA A 122 7.31 4.40 -13.68
CA ALA A 122 8.46 4.13 -14.55
C ALA A 122 9.77 4.44 -13.82
N PHE A 123 10.70 3.47 -13.84
CA PHE A 123 11.96 3.58 -13.13
C PHE A 123 13.11 3.00 -13.94
N ASN A 124 14.20 3.77 -14.02
CA ASN A 124 15.50 3.23 -14.36
C ASN A 124 16.12 2.59 -13.10
N LEU A 125 16.51 1.31 -13.16
CA LEU A 125 16.94 0.61 -11.95
C LEU A 125 18.24 1.17 -11.36
N SER A 126 19.16 1.62 -12.23
CA SER A 126 20.46 2.14 -11.79
C SER A 126 20.41 3.61 -11.34
N GLN A 127 19.56 4.43 -11.95
CA GLN A 127 19.42 5.84 -11.62
C GLN A 127 18.38 6.08 -10.52
N ASP A 128 17.23 5.43 -10.61
CA ASP A 128 16.08 5.71 -9.76
C ASP A 128 16.08 4.84 -8.49
N LEU A 129 16.49 3.58 -8.59
CA LEU A 129 16.40 2.58 -7.52
C LEU A 129 17.74 1.85 -7.24
N PRO A 130 18.88 2.56 -7.15
CA PRO A 130 20.21 1.92 -7.09
C PRO A 130 20.38 0.98 -5.89
N GLY A 131 19.76 1.30 -4.75
CA GLY A 131 19.85 0.51 -3.54
C GLY A 131 18.97 -0.75 -3.53
N GLN A 132 17.98 -0.84 -4.43
CA GLN A 132 17.04 -1.97 -4.53
C GLN A 132 17.13 -2.73 -5.85
N LYS A 133 17.91 -2.24 -6.83
CA LYS A 133 17.99 -2.82 -8.19
C LYS A 133 18.18 -4.34 -8.21
N ASN A 134 19.02 -4.87 -7.32
CA ASN A 134 19.33 -6.30 -7.28
C ASN A 134 18.14 -7.14 -6.86
N LEU A 135 17.42 -6.70 -5.82
CA LEU A 135 16.21 -7.37 -5.33
C LEU A 135 15.08 -7.30 -6.36
N ILE A 136 14.93 -6.15 -7.03
CA ILE A 136 13.94 -5.98 -8.11
C ILE A 136 14.26 -6.93 -9.26
N TYR A 137 15.52 -6.97 -9.70
CA TYR A 137 15.96 -7.84 -10.78
C TYR A 137 15.69 -9.32 -10.45
N GLU A 138 16.10 -9.78 -9.25
CA GLU A 138 15.85 -11.14 -8.78
C GLU A 138 14.36 -11.48 -8.77
N HIS A 139 13.52 -10.58 -8.25
CA HIS A 139 12.07 -10.75 -8.25
C HIS A 139 11.45 -10.81 -9.65
N LEU A 140 11.95 -10.02 -10.60
CA LEU A 140 11.50 -10.07 -11.99
C LEU A 140 11.88 -11.39 -12.66
N ILE A 141 13.13 -11.85 -12.46
CA ILE A 141 13.58 -13.15 -12.96
C ILE A 141 12.70 -14.26 -12.38
N ASP A 142 12.46 -14.27 -11.07
CA ASP A 142 11.60 -15.27 -10.42
C ASP A 142 10.17 -15.22 -10.97
N LEU A 143 9.61 -14.02 -11.14
CA LEU A 143 8.27 -13.82 -11.67
C LEU A 143 8.14 -14.38 -13.10
N MET A 144 9.14 -14.19 -13.95
CA MET A 144 9.13 -14.70 -15.32
C MET A 144 9.25 -16.23 -15.41
N HIS A 145 9.86 -16.87 -14.40
CA HIS A 145 10.00 -18.32 -14.33
C HIS A 145 8.84 -19.02 -13.60
N GLN A 146 7.97 -18.26 -12.91
CA GLN A 146 6.75 -18.81 -12.33
C GLN A 146 5.79 -19.20 -13.45
N ASN A 147 5.79 -20.48 -13.82
CA ASN A 147 4.81 -21.03 -14.76
C ASN A 147 3.43 -21.10 -14.09
N LYS A 148 2.75 -19.95 -14.02
CA LYS A 148 1.43 -19.78 -13.42
C LYS A 148 0.43 -19.35 -14.49
N GLU A 149 -0.75 -19.94 -14.46
CA GLU A 149 -1.81 -19.72 -15.46
C GLU A 149 -2.24 -18.25 -15.60
N HIS A 150 -2.16 -17.47 -14.52
CA HIS A 150 -2.55 -16.05 -14.47
C HIS A 150 -1.38 -15.08 -14.73
N ILE A 151 -0.25 -15.58 -15.24
CA ILE A 151 0.91 -14.75 -15.59
C ILE A 151 1.30 -15.07 -17.03
N GLU A 152 1.24 -14.05 -17.89
CA GLU A 152 1.67 -14.16 -19.28
C GLU A 152 2.98 -13.39 -19.47
N VAL A 153 3.97 -14.02 -20.07
CA VAL A 153 5.27 -13.40 -20.35
C VAL A 153 5.52 -13.42 -21.86
N ILE A 154 5.64 -12.25 -22.45
CA ILE A 154 6.02 -12.07 -23.85
C ILE A 154 7.44 -11.53 -23.90
N GLN A 155 8.33 -12.29 -24.54
CA GLN A 155 9.72 -11.91 -24.76
C GLN A 155 9.90 -11.33 -26.17
N GLN A 156 10.55 -10.17 -26.27
CA GLN A 156 10.89 -9.51 -27.53
C GLN A 156 12.35 -9.07 -27.52
N GLN A 157 13.13 -9.55 -28.48
CA GLN A 157 14.50 -9.06 -28.66
C GLN A 157 14.48 -7.60 -29.13
N HIS A 158 15.35 -6.77 -28.56
CA HIS A 158 15.51 -5.40 -29.04
C HIS A 158 16.01 -5.39 -30.49
N LYS A 159 15.64 -4.35 -31.25
CA LYS A 159 15.99 -4.24 -32.68
C LYS A 159 17.49 -4.30 -32.96
N LEU A 160 18.31 -3.88 -31.98
CA LEU A 160 19.77 -3.86 -32.07
C LEU A 160 20.42 -5.13 -31.48
N GLY A 161 19.64 -6.05 -30.90
CA GLY A 161 20.11 -7.30 -30.30
C GLY A 161 20.90 -7.14 -28.99
N ASP A 162 20.89 -5.94 -28.40
CA ASP A 162 21.69 -5.57 -27.23
C ASP A 162 20.92 -5.66 -25.89
N GLY A 163 19.68 -6.15 -25.93
CA GLY A 163 18.82 -6.33 -24.77
C GLY A 163 17.53 -7.05 -25.12
N THR A 164 16.78 -7.41 -24.09
CA THR A 164 15.49 -8.11 -24.20
C THR A 164 14.41 -7.33 -23.50
N LYS A 165 13.28 -7.12 -24.16
CA LYS A 165 12.07 -6.58 -23.57
C LYS A 165 11.17 -7.72 -23.14
N TYR A 166 10.75 -7.69 -21.89
CA TYR A 166 9.73 -8.58 -21.35
C TYR A 166 8.47 -7.77 -21.07
N THR A 167 7.32 -8.24 -21.56
CA THR A 167 6.01 -7.79 -21.11
C THR A 167 5.41 -8.89 -20.25
N ILE A 168 5.25 -8.62 -18.96
CA ILE A 168 4.69 -9.53 -17.97
C ILE A 168 3.30 -9.03 -17.60
N THR A 169 2.27 -9.76 -17.99
CA THR A 169 0.87 -9.44 -17.70
C THR A 169 0.40 -10.31 -16.54
N ILE A 170 0.00 -9.65 -15.43
CA ILE A 170 -0.58 -10.32 -14.26
C ILE A 170 -2.09 -10.20 -14.36
N LYS A 171 -2.80 -11.33 -14.36
CA LYS A 171 -4.25 -11.42 -14.49
C LYS A 171 -4.92 -11.85 -13.18
N LEU A 172 -6.21 -11.56 -13.08
CA LEU A 172 -7.08 -12.15 -12.06
C LEU A 172 -7.11 -13.67 -12.25
N THR A 173 -7.11 -14.39 -11.13
CA THR A 173 -7.46 -15.81 -11.12
C THR A 173 -8.93 -16.00 -11.50
N GLY A 174 -9.30 -17.23 -11.88
CA GLY A 174 -10.70 -17.55 -12.21
C GLY A 174 -11.69 -17.21 -11.08
N GLU A 175 -11.31 -17.50 -9.83
CA GLU A 175 -12.12 -17.20 -8.64
C GLU A 175 -12.26 -15.70 -8.41
N GLU A 176 -11.18 -14.93 -8.54
CA GLU A 176 -11.22 -13.47 -8.37
C GLU A 176 -12.05 -12.79 -9.47
N ARG A 177 -11.95 -13.29 -10.71
CA ARG A 177 -12.75 -12.79 -11.83
C ARG A 177 -14.24 -13.03 -11.61
N GLU A 178 -14.61 -14.23 -11.20
CA GLU A 178 -16.01 -14.58 -10.90
C GLU A 178 -16.57 -13.71 -9.77
N LEU A 179 -15.80 -13.54 -8.68
CA LEU A 179 -16.22 -12.71 -7.56
C LEU A 179 -16.34 -11.22 -7.95
N LEU A 180 -15.40 -10.70 -8.74
CA LEU A 180 -15.46 -9.34 -9.27
C LEU A 180 -16.71 -9.14 -10.12
N HIS A 181 -17.00 -10.10 -11.01
CA HIS A 181 -18.15 -10.06 -11.90
C HIS A 181 -19.46 -10.01 -11.13
N GLN A 182 -19.65 -10.91 -10.17
CA GLN A 182 -20.84 -10.94 -9.32
C GLN A 182 -21.07 -9.62 -8.57
N LYS A 183 -19.99 -9.02 -8.03
CA LYS A 183 -20.07 -7.73 -7.34
C LYS A 183 -20.35 -6.56 -8.29
N ASN A 184 -19.76 -6.59 -9.48
CA ASN A 184 -19.98 -5.57 -10.51
C ASN A 184 -21.41 -5.60 -11.05
N GLU A 185 -21.94 -6.78 -11.37
CA GLU A 185 -23.33 -6.96 -11.83
C GLU A 185 -24.36 -6.49 -10.78
N ALA A 186 -24.06 -6.71 -9.50
CA ALA A 186 -24.91 -6.26 -8.39
C ALA A 186 -24.79 -4.75 -8.08
N SER A 187 -23.82 -4.05 -8.67
CA SER A 187 -23.55 -2.64 -8.37
C SER A 187 -24.53 -1.68 -9.06
N GLN A 188 -24.65 -0.45 -8.54
CA GLN A 188 -25.59 0.53 -9.08
C GLN A 188 -25.23 1.00 -10.49
N ILE A 189 -23.93 1.11 -10.79
CA ILE A 189 -23.40 1.57 -12.08
C ILE A 189 -22.27 0.63 -12.53
N PRO A 190 -22.62 -0.54 -13.11
CA PRO A 190 -21.63 -1.53 -13.54
C PRO A 190 -20.61 -0.98 -14.54
N PHE A 191 -19.39 -1.50 -14.48
CA PHE A 191 -18.26 -1.08 -15.30
C PHE A 191 -17.79 -2.15 -16.30
N VAL A 192 -17.05 -1.68 -17.30
CA VAL A 192 -16.36 -2.57 -18.24
C VAL A 192 -15.26 -3.29 -17.49
N GLU A 193 -15.39 -4.61 -17.40
CA GLU A 193 -14.41 -5.45 -16.71
C GLU A 193 -13.17 -5.68 -17.58
N ASP A 194 -12.04 -5.82 -16.90
CA ASP A 194 -10.75 -6.22 -17.44
C ASP A 194 -10.23 -7.34 -16.52
N ASP A 195 -9.53 -8.31 -17.06
CA ASP A 195 -8.89 -9.39 -16.29
C ASP A 195 -7.44 -9.04 -15.91
N ILE A 196 -6.83 -8.03 -16.53
CA ILE A 196 -5.44 -7.59 -16.26
C ILE A 196 -5.40 -6.78 -14.98
N ILE A 197 -4.66 -7.23 -13.98
CA ILE A 197 -4.42 -6.48 -12.73
C ILE A 197 -3.35 -5.43 -12.98
N LEU A 198 -2.26 -5.86 -13.61
CA LEU A 198 -1.05 -5.06 -13.76
C LEU A 198 -0.24 -5.60 -14.96
N THR A 199 0.39 -4.69 -15.70
CA THR A 199 1.35 -5.04 -16.75
C THR A 199 2.72 -4.46 -16.39
N ILE A 200 3.74 -5.31 -16.39
CA ILE A 200 5.13 -4.90 -16.18
C ILE A 200 5.86 -4.97 -17.50
N THR A 201 6.41 -3.85 -17.94
CA THR A 201 7.42 -3.83 -18.99
C THR A 201 8.80 -3.80 -18.34
N PHE A 202 9.63 -4.80 -18.64
CA PHE A 202 11.00 -4.89 -18.18
C PHE A 202 11.94 -4.88 -19.38
N ASP A 203 12.69 -3.79 -19.54
CA ASP A 203 13.72 -3.66 -20.56
C ASP A 203 15.06 -4.11 -19.94
N ASP A 204 15.47 -5.33 -20.25
CA ASP A 204 16.66 -5.99 -19.70
C ASP A 204 17.86 -5.84 -20.64
N TYR A 205 18.82 -5.00 -20.26
CA TYR A 205 20.14 -4.89 -20.89
C TYR A 205 21.23 -5.56 -20.04
N GLY A 206 20.84 -6.26 -18.97
CA GLY A 206 21.71 -6.83 -17.95
C GLY A 206 21.61 -6.12 -16.60
N LYS A 207 21.82 -6.87 -15.52
CA LYS A 207 21.70 -6.40 -14.11
C LYS A 207 22.54 -5.16 -13.78
N GLU A 208 23.69 -5.00 -14.42
CA GLU A 208 24.60 -3.88 -14.21
C GLU A 208 24.50 -2.78 -15.28
N ASP A 209 23.70 -2.97 -16.33
CA ASP A 209 23.56 -1.97 -17.39
C ASP A 209 22.67 -0.81 -16.92
N SER A 210 23.13 0.43 -17.17
CA SER A 210 22.42 1.64 -16.77
C SER A 210 21.12 1.88 -17.54
N ARG A 211 20.87 1.15 -18.63
CA ARG A 211 19.65 1.26 -19.43
C ARG A 211 18.52 0.36 -18.92
N THR A 212 18.84 -0.59 -18.04
CA THR A 212 17.86 -1.53 -17.49
C THR A 212 16.77 -0.79 -16.71
N SER A 213 15.52 -0.99 -17.12
CA SER A 213 14.37 -0.23 -16.60
C SER A 213 13.13 -1.10 -16.43
N ILE A 214 12.25 -0.65 -15.54
CA ILE A 214 10.94 -1.23 -15.29
C ILE A 214 9.87 -0.16 -15.46
N VAL A 215 8.76 -0.52 -16.12
CA VAL A 215 7.54 0.27 -16.16
C VAL A 215 6.41 -0.61 -15.65
N VAL A 216 5.64 -0.10 -14.69
CA VAL A 216 4.53 -0.77 -14.04
C VAL A 216 3.26 -0.02 -14.43
N ASP A 217 2.46 -0.61 -15.32
CA ASP A 217 1.17 -0.10 -15.75
C ASP A 217 0.07 -0.73 -14.91
N HIS A 218 -0.62 0.10 -14.13
CA HIS A 218 -1.75 -0.33 -13.32
C HIS A 218 -3.02 -0.41 -14.16
N ARG A 219 -3.96 -1.26 -13.73
CA ARG A 219 -5.31 -1.31 -14.31
C ARG A 219 -5.93 0.11 -14.36
N PRO A 220 -6.38 0.57 -15.54
CA PRO A 220 -7.10 1.83 -15.65
C PRO A 220 -8.37 1.82 -14.81
N THR A 221 -8.77 2.98 -14.29
CA THR A 221 -10.11 3.11 -13.70
C THR A 221 -11.14 2.96 -14.82
N PRO A 222 -12.01 1.93 -14.84
CA PRO A 222 -12.86 1.65 -15.98
C PRO A 222 -14.02 2.64 -16.09
N PHE A 223 -14.44 2.89 -17.33
CA PHE A 223 -15.73 3.52 -17.60
C PHE A 223 -16.88 2.60 -17.21
N ASN A 224 -18.08 3.15 -17.06
CA ASN A 224 -19.26 2.30 -17.01
C ASN A 224 -19.53 1.61 -18.36
N GLN A 225 -20.45 0.65 -18.37
CA GLN A 225 -20.85 -0.07 -19.60
C GLN A 225 -21.36 0.84 -20.73
N ASN A 226 -21.78 2.06 -20.42
CA ASN A 226 -22.21 3.08 -21.38
C ASN A 226 -21.10 4.11 -21.71
N TYR A 227 -19.84 3.84 -21.35
CA TYR A 227 -18.68 4.72 -21.56
C TYR A 227 -18.81 6.14 -20.97
N ARG A 228 -19.59 6.29 -19.89
CA ARG A 228 -19.67 7.55 -19.13
C ARG A 228 -18.63 7.61 -18.02
N ASP A 229 -18.33 8.81 -17.57
CA ASP A 229 -17.29 9.15 -16.59
C ASP A 229 -17.64 8.81 -15.12
N ARG A 230 -18.63 7.93 -14.91
CA ARG A 230 -19.10 7.50 -13.59
C ARG A 230 -19.30 5.99 -13.57
N SER A 231 -18.74 5.31 -12.58
CA SER A 231 -18.89 3.87 -12.35
C SER A 231 -18.82 3.55 -10.86
N SER A 232 -19.38 2.40 -10.48
CA SER A 232 -19.27 1.85 -9.12
C SER A 232 -17.94 1.12 -8.89
N TYR A 233 -16.91 1.38 -9.70
CA TYR A 233 -15.63 0.67 -9.65
C TYR A 233 -14.98 0.70 -8.27
N PHE A 234 -14.75 1.89 -7.71
CA PHE A 234 -14.13 1.97 -6.39
C PHE A 234 -14.99 1.34 -5.30
N HIS A 235 -16.31 1.50 -5.36
CA HIS A 235 -17.21 0.84 -4.42
C HIS A 235 -17.00 -0.68 -4.44
N VAL A 236 -17.05 -1.31 -5.61
CA VAL A 236 -16.82 -2.75 -5.77
C VAL A 236 -15.41 -3.16 -5.30
N GLN A 237 -14.37 -2.41 -5.68
CA GLN A 237 -13.00 -2.73 -5.25
C GLN A 237 -12.84 -2.64 -3.72
N PHE A 238 -13.45 -1.64 -3.07
CA PHE A 238 -13.42 -1.52 -1.62
C PHE A 238 -14.26 -2.59 -0.93
N GLU A 239 -15.39 -3.03 -1.51
CA GLU A 239 -16.11 -4.20 -0.98
C GLU A 239 -15.27 -5.48 -0.99
N LEU A 240 -14.46 -5.70 -2.03
CA LEU A 240 -13.57 -6.86 -2.13
C LEU A 240 -12.42 -6.83 -1.11
N ILE A 241 -12.06 -5.64 -0.62
CA ILE A 241 -10.98 -5.42 0.34
C ILE A 241 -11.52 -5.38 1.78
N GLU A 242 -12.79 -5.01 1.98
CA GLU A 242 -13.45 -4.85 3.27
C GLU A 242 -13.22 -6.03 4.24
N PRO A 243 -13.26 -7.32 3.82
CA PRO A 243 -13.02 -8.43 4.75
C PRO A 243 -11.66 -8.37 5.45
N TYR A 244 -10.60 -7.94 4.76
CA TYR A 244 -9.27 -7.83 5.36
C TYR A 244 -9.18 -6.63 6.31
N PHE A 245 -9.82 -5.51 5.93
CA PHE A 245 -9.91 -4.33 6.78
C PHE A 245 -10.69 -4.67 8.06
N GLN A 246 -11.83 -5.33 7.93
CA GLN A 246 -12.67 -5.74 9.04
C GLN A 246 -11.96 -6.75 9.96
N ALA A 247 -11.19 -7.70 9.40
CA ALA A 247 -10.35 -8.59 10.21
C ALA A 247 -9.28 -7.85 11.02
N CYS A 248 -8.71 -6.75 10.50
CA CYS A 248 -7.81 -5.88 11.28
C CYS A 248 -8.57 -5.14 12.40
N CYS A 249 -9.79 -4.68 12.14
CA CYS A 249 -10.65 -4.03 13.11
C CYS A 249 -11.16 -4.98 14.21
N ASP A 250 -11.35 -6.27 13.90
CA ASP A 250 -11.86 -7.26 14.84
C ASP A 250 -10.75 -8.02 15.57
N TRP A 251 -9.49 -7.76 15.22
CA TRP A 251 -8.34 -8.34 15.91
C TRP A 251 -8.36 -7.97 17.40
N ASN A 252 -8.02 -8.94 18.24
CA ASN A 252 -7.96 -8.79 19.69
C ASN A 252 -6.60 -9.25 20.23
N PRO A 253 -6.20 -8.81 21.43
CA PRO A 253 -4.90 -9.15 22.02
C PRO A 253 -4.65 -10.64 22.31
N ASP A 254 -5.69 -11.48 22.27
CA ASP A 254 -5.57 -12.93 22.46
C ASP A 254 -5.15 -13.65 21.16
N HIS A 255 -5.18 -12.96 20.02
CA HIS A 255 -4.71 -13.47 18.73
C HIS A 255 -3.25 -13.09 18.47
N ASP A 256 -2.58 -13.80 17.55
CA ASP A 256 -1.22 -13.47 17.15
C ASP A 256 -1.21 -12.13 16.36
N ILE A 257 -0.23 -11.26 16.63
CA ILE A 257 0.01 -10.04 15.82
C ILE A 257 0.21 -10.43 14.35
N LYS A 258 0.76 -11.61 14.07
CA LYS A 258 0.92 -12.13 12.71
C LYS A 258 -0.42 -12.20 11.96
N ASP A 259 -1.52 -12.56 12.63
CA ASP A 259 -2.84 -12.62 12.01
C ASP A 259 -3.34 -11.22 11.61
N PHE A 260 -3.09 -10.21 12.45
CA PHE A 260 -3.33 -8.81 12.09
C PHE A 260 -2.50 -8.42 10.86
N LEU A 261 -1.20 -8.71 10.88
CA LEU A 261 -0.28 -8.30 9.84
C LEU A 261 -0.53 -8.99 8.50
N VAL A 262 -0.98 -10.25 8.49
CA VAL A 262 -1.39 -10.95 7.26
C VAL A 262 -2.57 -10.23 6.61
N ASN A 263 -3.59 -9.85 7.39
CA ASN A 263 -4.73 -9.10 6.84
C ASN A 263 -4.33 -7.69 6.40
N ALA A 264 -3.48 -7.00 7.17
CA ALA A 264 -2.91 -5.71 6.77
C ALA A 264 -2.07 -5.84 5.47
N GLY A 265 -1.36 -6.95 5.30
CA GLY A 265 -0.62 -7.28 4.08
C GLY A 265 -1.54 -7.46 2.87
N LYS A 266 -2.65 -8.18 3.01
CA LYS A 266 -3.65 -8.33 1.92
C LYS A 266 -4.28 -6.98 1.54
N LEU A 267 -4.57 -6.15 2.54
CA LEU A 267 -5.03 -4.78 2.34
C LEU A 267 -3.99 -3.94 1.57
N ALA A 268 -2.72 -3.96 2.01
CA ALA A 268 -1.63 -3.25 1.36
C ALA A 268 -1.44 -3.68 -0.09
N HIS A 269 -1.48 -4.99 -0.35
CA HIS A 269 -1.31 -5.59 -1.67
C HIS A 269 -2.37 -5.08 -2.66
N ARG A 270 -3.65 -5.18 -2.29
CA ARG A 270 -4.75 -4.74 -3.15
C ARG A 270 -4.71 -3.24 -3.41
N LEU A 271 -4.42 -2.44 -2.38
CA LEU A 271 -4.36 -0.97 -2.54
C LEU A 271 -3.14 -0.51 -3.34
N ALA A 272 -2.00 -1.21 -3.24
CA ALA A 272 -0.84 -0.95 -4.08
C ALA A 272 -1.15 -1.17 -5.55
N GLN A 273 -1.85 -2.26 -5.89
CA GLN A 273 -2.25 -2.58 -7.26
C GLN A 273 -3.33 -1.62 -7.78
N LEU A 274 -4.31 -1.27 -6.95
CA LEU A 274 -5.45 -0.44 -7.33
C LEU A 274 -5.10 1.03 -7.61
N GLN A 275 -4.14 1.61 -6.87
CA GLN A 275 -3.76 3.03 -6.93
C GLN A 275 -4.98 4.00 -6.99
N PRO A 276 -5.85 4.08 -5.95
CA PRO A 276 -7.08 4.88 -6.04
C PRO A 276 -6.90 6.39 -6.31
N VAL A 277 -5.75 6.97 -5.97
CA VAL A 277 -5.47 8.40 -6.19
C VAL A 277 -4.34 8.62 -7.19
N GLY A 278 -4.29 9.80 -7.80
CA GLY A 278 -3.27 10.12 -8.79
C GLY A 278 -1.85 10.20 -8.21
N ARG A 279 -1.70 10.64 -6.94
CA ARG A 279 -0.42 10.62 -6.20
C ARG A 279 -0.63 10.41 -4.71
N GLY A 280 0.34 9.72 -4.09
CA GLY A 280 0.42 9.57 -2.63
C GLY A 280 -0.23 8.31 -2.07
N ASN A 281 -0.55 7.31 -2.90
CA ASN A 281 -1.12 6.03 -2.47
C ASN A 281 -0.29 5.37 -1.36
N SER A 282 1.03 5.23 -1.52
CA SER A 282 1.87 4.55 -0.52
C SER A 282 1.76 5.18 0.87
N ALA A 283 1.71 6.52 0.96
CA ALA A 283 1.54 7.21 2.24
C ALA A 283 0.15 7.02 2.84
N ILE A 284 -0.90 7.01 2.01
CA ILE A 284 -2.28 6.74 2.46
C ILE A 284 -2.39 5.33 3.04
N VAL A 285 -1.84 4.33 2.33
CA VAL A 285 -1.84 2.93 2.79
C VAL A 285 -1.04 2.77 4.08
N GLU A 286 0.13 3.42 4.19
CA GLU A 286 0.92 3.41 5.42
C GLU A 286 0.14 4.01 6.59
N TRP A 287 -0.47 5.19 6.41
CA TRP A 287 -1.29 5.82 7.45
C TRP A 287 -2.48 4.96 7.85
N MET A 288 -3.12 4.27 6.89
CA MET A 288 -4.21 3.34 7.16
C MET A 288 -3.76 2.18 8.04
N ILE A 289 -2.69 1.49 7.67
CA ILE A 289 -2.18 0.31 8.40
C ILE A 289 -1.67 0.71 9.79
N ARG A 290 -0.94 1.82 9.89
CA ARG A 290 -0.47 2.34 11.20
C ARG A 290 -1.64 2.81 12.07
N GLY A 291 -2.69 3.38 11.50
CA GLY A 291 -3.91 3.75 12.22
C GLY A 291 -4.66 2.55 12.79
N LEU A 292 -4.85 1.51 11.98
CA LEU A 292 -5.43 0.24 12.41
C LEU A 292 -4.60 -0.40 13.53
N ALA A 293 -3.27 -0.49 13.35
CA ALA A 293 -2.38 -1.08 14.33
C ALA A 293 -2.43 -0.31 15.66
N LYS A 294 -2.41 1.03 15.59
CA LYS A 294 -2.48 1.89 16.76
C LYS A 294 -3.77 1.69 17.55
N GLU A 295 -4.92 1.56 16.89
CA GLU A 295 -6.20 1.28 17.56
C GLU A 295 -6.15 -0.04 18.35
N LYS A 296 -5.34 -1.00 17.88
CA LYS A 296 -5.12 -2.30 18.51
C LYS A 296 -3.95 -2.34 19.47
N ASN A 297 -3.37 -1.18 19.80
CA ASN A 297 -2.16 -1.06 20.60
C ASN A 297 -0.98 -1.88 20.03
N ILE A 298 -0.90 -2.01 18.71
CA ILE A 298 0.24 -2.63 18.02
C ILE A 298 1.18 -1.52 17.56
N GLU A 299 2.43 -1.57 18.03
CA GLU A 299 3.54 -0.76 17.53
C GLU A 299 4.23 -1.52 16.40
N LEU A 300 4.18 -0.96 15.19
CA LEU A 300 4.78 -1.61 14.02
C LEU A 300 6.29 -1.33 13.91
N GLY A 301 6.76 -0.21 14.45
CA GLY A 301 8.11 0.27 14.16
C GLY A 301 8.31 0.68 12.69
N PRO A 302 9.56 0.86 12.25
CA PRO A 302 9.88 1.29 10.90
C PRO A 302 9.81 0.13 9.91
N PHE A 303 9.61 0.48 8.63
CA PHE A 303 9.80 -0.48 7.54
C PHE A 303 11.24 -0.99 7.49
N ASN A 304 11.40 -2.27 7.17
CA ASN A 304 12.69 -2.92 7.05
C ASN A 304 13.42 -2.49 5.76
N GLN A 305 14.42 -1.61 5.89
CA GLN A 305 15.19 -1.07 4.77
C GLN A 305 16.11 -2.09 4.07
N ASN A 306 16.27 -3.30 4.64
CA ASN A 306 17.03 -4.38 4.02
C ASN A 306 16.18 -5.20 3.05
N GLU A 307 14.85 -5.06 3.12
CA GLU A 307 13.92 -5.72 2.23
C GLU A 307 13.54 -4.79 1.07
N LEU A 308 12.90 -5.36 0.04
CA LEU A 308 12.31 -4.59 -1.03
C LEU A 308 11.16 -3.73 -0.47
N GLY A 309 11.06 -2.48 -0.93
CA GLY A 309 9.96 -1.59 -0.57
C GLY A 309 8.62 -2.28 -0.79
N TRP A 310 7.73 -2.18 0.19
CA TRP A 310 6.51 -2.99 0.26
C TRP A 310 5.61 -2.82 -0.98
N ASP A 311 5.57 -1.62 -1.56
CA ASP A 311 4.81 -1.32 -2.77
C ASP A 311 5.40 -2.03 -3.99
N PHE A 312 6.72 -1.94 -4.20
CA PHE A 312 7.40 -2.75 -5.23
C PHE A 312 7.22 -4.25 -5.02
N LYS A 313 7.30 -4.71 -3.77
CA LYS A 313 7.08 -6.11 -3.45
C LYS A 313 5.66 -6.56 -3.81
N ALA A 314 4.66 -5.69 -3.64
CA ALA A 314 3.29 -5.96 -4.03
C ALA A 314 3.13 -6.07 -5.55
N PHE A 315 3.84 -5.24 -6.32
CA PHE A 315 3.83 -5.31 -7.79
C PHE A 315 4.45 -6.62 -8.31
N LEU A 316 5.52 -7.08 -7.66
CA LEU A 316 6.30 -8.24 -8.10
C LEU A 316 5.87 -9.57 -7.45
N THR A 317 4.84 -9.56 -6.62
CA THR A 317 4.30 -10.76 -5.95
C THR A 317 2.80 -10.87 -6.26
N PRO A 318 2.41 -11.54 -7.37
CA PRO A 318 1.01 -11.62 -7.80
C PRO A 318 0.09 -12.27 -6.76
N ASP A 319 0.58 -13.30 -6.08
CA ASP A 319 -0.18 -14.03 -5.06
C ASP A 319 -0.28 -13.20 -3.78
N SER A 320 -1.49 -12.75 -3.47
CA SER A 320 -1.79 -11.93 -2.29
C SER A 320 -1.46 -12.62 -0.97
N ASN A 321 -1.59 -13.95 -0.88
CA ASN A 321 -1.26 -14.69 0.33
C ASN A 321 0.26 -14.78 0.51
N VAL A 322 1.02 -15.05 -0.56
CA VAL A 322 2.49 -15.06 -0.50
C VAL A 322 3.01 -13.68 -0.09
N TYR A 323 2.46 -12.61 -0.68
CA TYR A 323 2.80 -11.24 -0.28
C TYR A 323 2.46 -10.97 1.19
N ALA A 324 1.25 -11.35 1.64
CA ALA A 324 0.79 -11.08 2.99
C ALA A 324 1.63 -11.76 4.08
N HIS A 325 2.08 -12.99 3.83
CA HIS A 325 2.99 -13.68 4.75
C HIS A 325 4.36 -12.98 4.79
N TRP A 326 4.92 -12.60 3.63
CA TRP A 326 6.14 -11.79 3.60
C TRP A 326 5.95 -10.46 4.34
N PHE A 327 4.79 -9.81 4.18
CA PHE A 327 4.51 -8.53 4.82
C PHE A 327 4.50 -8.68 6.34
N ALA A 328 3.85 -9.72 6.85
CA ALA A 328 3.81 -10.01 8.27
C ALA A 328 5.18 -10.36 8.87
N ASP A 329 6.01 -11.09 8.12
CA ASP A 329 7.29 -11.57 8.62
C ASP A 329 8.44 -10.57 8.44
N ARG A 330 8.35 -9.68 7.44
CA ARG A 330 9.53 -8.95 6.95
C ARG A 330 9.34 -7.47 6.68
N ALA A 331 8.10 -6.98 6.47
CA ALA A 331 7.90 -5.57 6.10
C ALA A 331 8.33 -4.62 7.21
N PHE A 332 8.13 -5.01 8.47
CA PHE A 332 8.49 -4.21 9.65
C PHE A 332 9.63 -4.86 10.43
N THR A 333 10.43 -4.04 11.09
CA THR A 333 11.61 -4.54 11.82
C THR A 333 11.25 -5.23 13.13
N ARG A 334 10.25 -4.73 13.89
CA ARG A 334 9.86 -5.23 15.22
C ARG A 334 8.40 -4.88 15.58
N PRO A 335 7.41 -5.54 14.97
CA PRO A 335 6.03 -5.37 15.40
C PRO A 335 5.82 -5.97 16.81
N ALA A 336 5.20 -5.22 17.72
CA ALA A 336 4.94 -5.66 19.10
C ALA A 336 3.69 -5.00 19.69
N LEU A 337 3.13 -5.57 20.76
CA LEU A 337 2.12 -4.88 21.55
C LEU A 337 2.78 -3.73 22.33
N ALA A 338 2.14 -2.57 22.31
CA ALA A 338 2.52 -1.44 23.15
C ALA A 338 2.20 -1.77 24.62
N GLU A 339 3.17 -1.58 25.51
CA GLU A 339 2.94 -1.72 26.94
C GLU A 339 1.91 -0.67 27.39
N SER A 340 0.84 -1.12 28.05
CA SER A 340 -0.14 -0.18 28.62
C SER A 340 0.52 0.64 29.74
N GLU A 341 0.37 1.96 29.72
CA GLU A 341 0.85 2.84 30.82
C GLU A 341 0.11 2.60 32.17
N TYR A 342 -0.82 1.63 32.24
CA TYR A 342 -1.69 1.37 33.40
C TYR A 342 -1.20 0.30 34.38
N LEU A 343 0.02 -0.21 34.25
CA LEU A 343 0.62 -1.08 35.26
C LEU A 343 1.74 -0.36 36.02
N THR A 344 1.40 0.74 36.70
CA THR A 344 2.14 1.08 37.92
C THR A 344 1.56 0.22 39.04
N PRO A 345 2.35 -0.70 39.65
CA PRO A 345 1.93 -1.33 40.89
C PRO A 345 1.75 -0.20 41.90
N LYS A 346 0.52 -0.03 42.41
CA LYS A 346 0.33 0.71 43.66
C LYS A 346 1.16 -0.04 44.71
N THR A 347 2.32 0.52 45.03
CA THR A 347 3.13 0.12 46.16
C THR A 347 2.26 0.39 47.38
N LEU A 348 1.89 -0.67 48.09
CA LEU A 348 1.16 -0.63 49.36
C LEU A 348 1.97 0.08 50.44
#